data_AF-A0A9X2J7K3-F1
#
_entry.id   AF-A0A9X2J7K3-F1
#
_cell.length_a   1.000
_cell.length_b   1.000
_cell.length_c   1.000
_cell.angle_alpha   90.00
_cell.angle_beta   90.00
_cell.angle_gamma   90.00
#
_symmetry.space_group_name_H-M   'P 1'
#
loop_
_entity.id
_entity.type
_entity.pdbx_description
1 polymer ?
#
loop_
_entity_poly.entity_id
_entity_poly.type
_entity_poly.pdbx_seq_one_letter_code
_entity_poly.pdbx_strand_id
1 'polypeptide(L)' 'SKAIDTILGLNIEGKKELLGLYLSDQEGAHHWLSVLTDLNNRGVKDILIACVDGLKGFPEAIQSIYPAT' A
#
# COMPACT_ATOMS: atom_id res chain seq x y z
N SER A 1 14.62 4.68 13.54
CA SER A 1 14.76 3.24 13.28
C SER A 1 14.34 3.02 11.83
N LYS A 2 15.04 2.19 11.06
CA LYS A 2 14.61 1.86 9.68
C LYS A 2 13.71 0.64 9.73
N ALA A 3 12.62 0.66 8.97
CA ALA A 3 11.72 -0.47 8.81
C ALA A 3 11.63 -0.87 7.33
N ILE A 4 11.28 -2.13 7.07
CA ILE A 4 10.93 -2.59 5.73
C ILE A 4 9.44 -2.86 5.73
N ASP A 5 8.69 -2.03 5.02
CA ASP A 5 7.27 -2.19 4.80
C ASP A 5 7.04 -3.20 3.69
N THR A 6 6.37 -4.30 4.03
CA THR A 6 6.09 -5.41 3.12
C THR A 6 4.66 -5.33 2.66
N ILE A 7 4.44 -5.21 1.34
CA ILE A 7 3.11 -5.19 0.75
C ILE A 7 2.79 -6.57 0.17
N LEU A 8 1.85 -7.27 0.78
CA LEU A 8 1.36 -8.57 0.34
C LEU A 8 -0.04 -8.41 -0.25
N GLY A 9 -0.23 -8.93 -1.46
CA GLY A 9 -1.51 -9.00 -2.14
C GLY A 9 -2.08 -10.42 -2.13
N LEU A 10 -3.41 -10.51 -2.14
CA LEU A 10 -4.14 -11.72 -2.52
C LEU A 10 -4.97 -11.37 -3.75
N ASN A 11 -4.67 -12.03 -4.87
CA ASN A 11 -5.42 -11.77 -6.10
C ASN A 11 -6.74 -12.56 -6.16
N ILE A 12 -7.58 -12.27 -7.15
CA ILE A 12 -8.89 -12.91 -7.33
C ILE A 12 -8.83 -14.41 -7.63
N GLU A 13 -7.66 -14.94 -8.00
CA GLU A 13 -7.42 -16.37 -8.16
C GLU A 13 -7.05 -17.05 -6.83
N GLY A 14 -7.01 -16.30 -5.73
CA GLY A 14 -6.63 -16.80 -4.41
C GLY A 14 -5.12 -16.99 -4.24
N LYS A 15 -4.29 -16.41 -5.10
CA LYS A 15 -2.83 -16.50 -5.00
C LYS A 15 -2.25 -15.32 -4.24
N LYS A 16 -1.35 -15.63 -3.30
CA LYS A 16 -0.58 -14.63 -2.56
C LYS A 16 0.58 -14.13 -3.42
N GLU A 17 0.78 -12.82 -3.43
CA GLU A 17 1.82 -12.16 -4.22
C GLU A 17 2.55 -11.12 -3.36
N LEU A 18 3.88 -11.06 -3.48
CA LEU A 18 4.66 -9.97 -2.89
C LEU A 18 4.62 -8.80 -3.87
N LEU A 19 3.84 -7.77 -3.52
CA LEU A 19 3.68 -6.59 -4.36
C LEU A 19 4.84 -5.61 -4.19
N GLY A 20 5.49 -5.57 -3.03
CA GLY A 20 6.69 -4.74 -2.85
C GLY A 20 7.33 -4.83 -1.46
N LEU A 21 8.58 -4.38 -1.39
CA LEU A 21 9.33 -4.16 -0.17
C LEU A 21 9.86 -2.72 -0.21
N TYR A 22 9.50 -1.91 0.77
CA TYR A 22 9.84 -0.50 0.80
C TYR A 22 10.64 -0.21 2.07
N LEU A 23 11.86 0.32 1.91
CA LEU A 23 12.65 0.78 3.04
C LEU A 23 12.13 2.14 3.49
N SER A 24 11.70 2.22 4.74
CA SER A 24 11.21 3.46 5.34
C SER A 24 12.19 3.94 6.41
N ASP A 25 12.66 5.17 6.26
CA ASP A 25 13.46 5.86 7.28
C ASP A 25 12.55 6.52 8.34
N GLN A 26 11.30 6.86 7.97
CA GLN A 26 10.23 7.38 8.84
C GLN A 26 8.86 7.03 8.24
N GLU A 27 7.99 6.41 9.05
CA GLU A 27 6.60 6.14 8.67
C GLU A 27 5.74 7.41 8.69
N GLY A 28 4.97 7.65 7.64
CA GLY A 28 4.05 8.78 7.56
C GLY A 28 3.29 8.88 6.23
N ALA A 29 2.37 9.82 6.15
CA ALA A 29 1.45 9.98 5.00
C ALA A 29 2.15 10.02 3.64
N HIS A 30 3.27 10.75 3.53
CA HIS A 30 4.03 10.85 2.28
C HIS A 30 4.65 9.53 1.85
N HIS A 31 5.10 8.70 2.79
CA HIS A 31 5.64 7.38 2.49
C HIS A 31 4.54 6.50 1.88
N TRP A 32 3.39 6.40 2.54
CA TRP A 32 2.27 5.58 2.06
C TRP A 32 1.70 6.06 0.74
N LEU A 33 1.60 7.38 0.54
CA LEU A 33 1.20 7.93 -0.75
C LEU A 33 2.17 7.51 -1.87
N SER A 34 3.49 7.55 -1.60
CA SER A 34 4.50 7.09 -2.56
C SER A 34 4.37 5.60 -2.87
N VAL A 35 4.16 4.76 -1.86
CA VAL A 35 3.96 3.31 -2.03
C VAL A 35 2.72 3.03 -2.88
N LEU A 36 1.59 3.64 -2.55
CA LEU A 36 0.32 3.43 -3.27
C LEU A 36 0.38 3.97 -4.71
N THR A 37 1.08 5.09 -4.92
CA THR A 37 1.32 5.64 -6.26
C THR A 37 2.17 4.69 -7.11
N ASP A 38 3.21 4.07 -6.53
CA ASP A 38 4.02 3.06 -7.22
C ASP A 38 3.17 1.85 -7.64
N LEU A 39 2.34 1.32 -6.75
CA LEU A 39 1.42 0.22 -7.08
C LEU A 39 0.46 0.60 -8.22
N ASN A 40 -0.09 1.82 -8.19
CA ASN A 40 -0.98 2.32 -9.24
C ASN A 40 -0.25 2.42 -10.60
N ASN A 41 0.96 3.00 -10.60
CA ASN A 41 1.80 3.12 -11.80
C ASN A 41 2.21 1.75 -12.38
N ARG A 42 2.33 0.72 -11.52
CA ARG A 42 2.60 -0.67 -11.92
C ARG A 42 1.36 -1.42 -12.41
N GLY A 43 0.20 -0.77 -12.40
CA GLY A 43 -1.04 -1.30 -12.99
C GLY A 43 -2.01 -1.94 -11.99
N VAL A 44 -1.78 -1.83 -10.68
CA VAL A 44 -2.81 -2.17 -9.68
C VAL A 44 -3.93 -1.14 -9.81
N LYS A 45 -5.08 -1.56 -10.34
CA LYS A 45 -6.19 -0.66 -10.67
C LYS A 45 -7.16 -0.44 -9.51
N ASP A 46 -7.37 -1.48 -8.72
CA ASP A 46 -8.36 -1.48 -7.65
C ASP A 46 -7.90 -2.41 -6.52
N ILE A 47 -8.30 -2.04 -5.30
CA ILE A 47 -8.05 -2.81 -4.08
C ILE A 47 -9.40 -2.93 -3.39
N LEU A 48 -9.90 -4.16 -3.25
CA LEU A 48 -11.22 -4.37 -2.64
C LEU A 48 -11.20 -4.32 -1.12
N ILE A 49 -10.07 -4.69 -0.52
CA ILE A 49 -9.87 -4.76 0.93
C ILE A 49 -8.42 -4.39 1.22
N ALA A 50 -8.22 -3.37 2.05
CA ALA A 50 -6.93 -3.03 2.64
C ALA A 50 -6.95 -3.32 4.15
N CYS A 51 -5.95 -4.05 4.63
CA CYS A 51 -5.78 -4.35 6.06
C CYS A 51 -4.47 -3.73 6.54
N VAL A 52 -4.56 -2.82 7.52
CA VAL A 52 -3.43 -2.09 8.11
C VAL A 52 -3.58 -2.02 9.63
N ASP A 53 -2.49 -1.79 10.35
CA ASP A 53 -2.43 -1.75 11.83
C ASP A 53 -2.68 -0.36 12.43
N GLY A 54 -3.28 0.56 11.67
CA GLY A 54 -3.59 1.92 12.13
C GLY A 54 -2.52 2.96 11.77
N LEU A 55 -1.82 2.76 10.67
CA LEU A 55 -0.77 3.62 10.15
C LEU A 55 -1.24 5.07 9.94
N LYS A 56 -0.53 6.01 10.55
CA LYS A 56 -0.86 7.44 10.45
C LYS A 56 -0.70 7.93 9.01
N GLY A 57 -1.75 8.53 8.45
CA GLY A 57 -1.74 9.09 7.10
C GLY A 57 -2.02 8.08 5.98
N PHE A 58 -2.15 6.78 6.31
CA PHE A 58 -2.50 5.76 5.33
C PHE A 58 -3.95 5.89 4.84
N PRO A 59 -4.96 6.11 5.70
CA PRO A 59 -6.36 6.24 5.24
C PRO A 59 -6.55 7.36 4.22
N GLU A 60 -5.90 8.51 4.43
CA GLU A 60 -5.96 9.64 3.51
C GLU A 60 -5.22 9.34 2.20
N ALA A 61 -4.07 8.68 2.28
CA ALA A 61 -3.30 8.30 1.10
C ALA A 61 -4.05 7.28 0.23
N ILE A 62 -4.62 6.22 0.82
CA ILE A 62 -5.33 5.18 0.07
C ILE A 62 -6.61 5.74 -0.56
N GLN A 63 -7.37 6.57 0.14
CA GLN A 63 -8.55 7.21 -0.42
C GLN A 63 -8.23 8.12 -1.62
N SER A 64 -7.04 8.73 -1.65
CA SER A 64 -6.62 9.60 -2.75
C SER A 64 -6.24 8.84 -4.04
N ILE A 65 -5.69 7.63 -3.91
CA ILE A 65 -5.20 6.82 -5.06
C ILE A 65 -6.22 5.76 -5.46
N TYR A 66 -6.88 5.15 -4.48
CA TYR A 66 -7.86 4.08 -4.62
C TYR A 66 -9.16 4.46 -3.88
N PRO A 67 -9.97 5.39 -4.43
CA PRO A 67 -11.14 5.94 -3.72
C PRO A 67 -12.27 4.94 -3.49
N ALA A 68 -12.23 3.77 -4.12
CA ALA A 68 -13.24 2.71 -3.98
C ALA A 68 -12.82 1.57 -3.03
N THR A 69 -11.65 1.69 -2.40
CA THR A 69 -11.11 0.73 -1.43
C THR A 69 -11.71 0.86 -0.04
#